data_AF-A0A418AJV0-F1
#
_entry.id   AF-A0A418AJV0-F1
#
_cell.length_a   1.000
_cell.length_b   1.000
_cell.length_c   1.000
_cell.angle_alpha   90.00
_cell.angle_beta   90.00
_cell.angle_gamma   90.00
#
_symmetry.space_group_name_H-M   'P 1'
#
loop_
_entity.id
_entity.type
_entity.pdbx_description
1 polymer ?
#
loop_
_entity_poly.entity_id
_entity_poly.type
_entity_poly.pdbx_seq_one_letter_code
_entity_poly.pdbx_strand_id
1 'polypeptide(L)'
;LDRFLDKSSGFHNLGKAYDTLVTDIRQQLKLFHEEQLDKQRLPLKKLALEIAGLLNVPNMRQDPVLVDRVRDLQRQIHALHDQRKQFAQEQAFQLQLYKAERSSRFHFASPMLL
;
A
#
# COMPACT_ATOMS: atom_id res chain seq x y z
N LEU A 1 1.62 -34.10 -3.73
CA LEU A 1 1.30 -33.75 -5.13
C LEU A 1 2.35 -34.33 -6.07
N ASP A 2 3.65 -34.19 -5.76
CA ASP A 2 4.75 -34.75 -6.57
C ASP A 2 4.67 -36.26 -6.81
N ARG A 3 4.42 -37.07 -5.75
CA ARG A 3 4.20 -38.53 -5.90
C ARG A 3 3.02 -38.91 -6.82
N PHE A 4 2.07 -38.00 -7.04
CA PHE A 4 0.92 -38.21 -7.93
C PHE A 4 1.26 -37.84 -9.38
N LEU A 5 2.12 -36.84 -9.60
CA LEU A 5 2.54 -36.36 -10.92
C LEU A 5 3.70 -37.18 -11.52
N ASP A 6 4.50 -37.84 -10.69
CA ASP A 6 5.54 -38.78 -11.15
C ASP A 6 4.98 -40.04 -11.81
N LYS A 7 3.74 -40.43 -11.48
CA LYS A 7 3.09 -41.64 -12.00
C LYS A 7 2.35 -41.44 -13.33
N SER A 8 2.15 -40.20 -13.76
CA SER A 8 1.48 -39.89 -15.03
C SER A 8 2.51 -39.63 -16.13
N SER A 9 2.51 -40.50 -17.15
CA SER A 9 3.39 -40.40 -18.31
C SER A 9 3.11 -39.11 -19.08
N GLY A 10 3.86 -38.04 -18.80
CA GLY A 10 3.71 -36.73 -19.41
C GLY A 10 3.91 -35.54 -18.47
N PHE A 11 3.92 -35.74 -17.15
CA PHE A 11 3.92 -34.65 -16.17
C PHE A 11 5.22 -34.50 -15.37
N HIS A 12 6.32 -35.10 -15.84
CA HIS A 12 7.60 -35.22 -15.11
C HIS A 12 8.27 -33.89 -14.74
N ASN A 13 7.70 -32.74 -15.13
CA ASN A 13 8.17 -31.41 -14.77
C ASN A 13 7.05 -30.46 -14.30
N LEU A 14 5.80 -30.93 -14.15
CA LEU A 14 4.68 -30.05 -13.82
C LEU A 14 4.81 -29.44 -12.41
N GLY A 15 5.27 -30.23 -11.43
CA GLY A 15 5.54 -29.74 -10.07
C GLY A 15 6.59 -28.62 -10.07
N LYS A 16 7.72 -28.84 -10.75
CA LYS A 16 8.77 -27.83 -10.90
C LYS A 16 8.29 -26.58 -11.64
N ALA A 17 7.49 -26.75 -12.70
CA ALA A 17 6.91 -25.63 -13.44
C ALA A 17 5.94 -24.81 -12.58
N TYR A 18 5.12 -25.49 -11.78
CA TYR A 18 4.23 -24.85 -10.81
C TYR A 18 5.01 -24.09 -9.74
N ASP A 19 6.03 -24.70 -9.13
CA ASP A 19 6.87 -24.06 -8.12
C ASP A 19 7.61 -22.83 -8.68
N THR A 20 8.09 -22.92 -9.93
CA THR A 20 8.70 -21.79 -10.65
C THR A 20 7.68 -20.66 -10.82
N LEU A 21 6.48 -20.97 -11.32
CA LEU A 21 5.41 -20.00 -11.52
C LEU A 21 4.97 -19.34 -10.20
N VAL A 22 4.83 -20.11 -9.12
CA VAL A 22 4.50 -19.56 -7.78
C VAL A 22 5.61 -18.63 -7.29
N THR A 23 6.87 -18.99 -7.52
CA THR A 23 8.02 -18.15 -7.15
C THR A 23 8.03 -16.85 -7.93
N ASP A 24 7.83 -16.92 -9.25
CA ASP A 24 7.77 -15.75 -10.13
C ASP A 24 6.62 -14.81 -9.74
N ILE A 25 5.41 -15.34 -9.50
CA ILE A 25 4.27 -14.54 -9.05
C ILE A 25 4.58 -13.85 -7.73
N ARG A 26 5.19 -14.56 -6.77
CA ARG A 26 5.57 -13.97 -5.49
C ARG A 26 6.59 -12.84 -5.67
N GLN A 27 7.56 -13.02 -6.55
CA GLN A 27 8.57 -12.00 -6.84
C GLN A 27 7.94 -10.77 -7.51
N GLN A 28 7.06 -10.96 -8.48
CA GLN A 28 6.33 -9.86 -9.11
C GLN A 28 5.46 -9.10 -8.13
N LEU A 29 4.74 -9.81 -7.24
CA LEU A 29 3.95 -9.17 -6.18
C LEU A 29 4.81 -8.37 -5.21
N LYS A 30 6.01 -8.87 -4.88
CA LYS A 30 6.96 -8.15 -4.03
C LYS A 30 7.45 -6.87 -4.71
N LEU A 31 7.89 -6.95 -5.97
CA LEU A 31 8.36 -5.78 -6.73
C LEU A 31 7.25 -4.74 -6.90
N PHE A 32 6.05 -5.19 -7.25
CA PHE A 32 4.89 -4.32 -7.33
C PHE A 32 4.60 -3.62 -5.99
N HIS A 33 4.65 -4.36 -4.88
CA HIS A 33 4.44 -3.78 -3.55
C HIS A 33 5.50 -2.73 -3.20
N GLU A 34 6.77 -3.01 -3.46
CA GLU A 34 7.88 -2.08 -3.23
C GLU A 34 7.72 -0.80 -4.07
N GLU A 35 7.39 -0.93 -5.36
CA GLU A 35 7.13 0.23 -6.22
C GLU A 35 5.96 1.10 -5.73
N GLN A 36 4.87 0.48 -5.25
CA GLN A 36 3.74 1.24 -4.72
C GLN A 36 4.11 1.96 -3.43
N LEU A 37 4.88 1.30 -2.54
CA LEU A 37 5.38 1.95 -1.34
C LEU A 37 6.29 3.13 -1.66
N ASP A 38 7.17 3.00 -2.65
CA ASP A 38 8.07 4.08 -3.06
C ASP A 38 7.29 5.25 -3.66
N LYS A 39 6.31 4.98 -4.52
CA LYS A 39 5.39 6.01 -5.04
C LYS A 39 4.65 6.76 -3.93
N GLN A 40 4.22 6.05 -2.88
CA GLN A 40 3.57 6.66 -1.72
C GLN A 40 4.53 7.46 -0.84
N ARG A 41 5.80 7.06 -0.73
CA ARG A 41 6.82 7.72 0.11
C ARG A 41 7.47 8.92 -0.56
N LEU A 42 7.54 8.93 -1.89
CA LEU A 42 8.24 9.95 -2.66
C LEU A 42 7.76 11.39 -2.39
N PRO A 43 6.44 11.68 -2.28
CA PRO A 43 5.97 13.04 -1.99
C PRO A 43 6.46 13.55 -0.63
N LEU A 44 6.33 12.72 0.42
CA LEU A 44 6.82 13.07 1.77
C LEU A 44 8.34 13.27 1.79
N LYS A 45 9.09 12.42 1.08
CA LYS A 45 10.56 12.55 0.98
C LYS A 45 10.96 13.87 0.32
N LYS A 46 10.27 14.27 -0.75
CA LYS A 46 10.52 15.56 -1.44
C LYS A 46 10.26 16.75 -0.52
N LEU A 47 9.12 16.76 0.16
CA LEU A 47 8.76 17.83 1.10
C LEU A 47 9.74 17.90 2.28
N ALA A 48 10.17 16.76 2.82
CA ALA A 48 11.15 16.71 3.90
C ALA A 48 12.52 17.29 3.48
N LEU A 49 12.99 16.98 2.27
CA LEU A 49 14.22 17.55 1.72
C LEU A 49 14.11 19.07 1.52
N GLU A 50 12.96 19.55 1.05
CA GLU A 50 12.73 20.99 0.87
C GLU A 50 12.73 21.73 2.21
N ILE A 51 12.04 21.20 3.23
CA ILE A 51 12.08 21.76 4.59
C ILE A 51 13.51 21.77 5.14
N ALA A 52 14.26 20.68 5.00
CA ALA A 52 15.64 20.61 5.45
C ALA A 52 16.53 21.66 4.75
N GLY A 53 16.33 21.86 3.45
CA GLY A 53 17.02 22.92 2.68
C GLY A 53 16.70 24.32 3.20
N LEU A 54 15.43 24.60 3.47
CA LEU A 54 14.99 25.91 4.00
C LEU A 54 15.51 26.16 5.42
N LEU A 55 15.53 25.15 6.28
CA LEU A 55 16.04 25.27 7.65
C LEU A 55 17.56 25.50 7.71
N ASN A 56 18.30 25.17 6.64
CA ASN A 56 19.74 25.44 6.54
C ASN A 56 20.05 26.88 6.12
N VAL A 57 19.05 27.70 5.74
CA VAL A 57 19.27 29.10 5.37
C VAL A 57 19.56 29.94 6.62
N PRO A 58 20.67 30.71 6.66
CA PRO A 58 21.00 31.57 7.79
C PRO A 58 19.92 32.62 8.01
N ASN A 59 19.58 32.92 9.26
CA ASN A 59 18.54 33.90 9.62
C ASN A 59 17.15 33.63 8.98
N MET A 60 16.86 32.41 8.55
CA MET A 60 15.59 32.04 7.90
C MET A 60 14.34 32.42 8.71
N ARG A 61 14.42 32.37 10.05
CA ARG A 61 13.31 32.79 10.93
C ARG A 61 12.97 34.29 10.86
N GLN A 62 13.87 35.08 10.30
CA GLN A 62 13.71 36.53 10.11
C GLN A 62 13.15 36.88 8.73
N ASP A 63 13.16 35.93 7.78
CA ASP A 63 12.56 36.10 6.46
C ASP A 63 11.10 35.59 6.49
N PRO A 64 10.10 36.50 6.45
CA PRO A 64 8.70 36.09 6.51
C PRO A 64 8.28 35.21 5.34
N VAL A 65 8.90 35.37 4.16
CA VAL A 65 8.59 34.57 2.96
C VAL A 65 9.02 33.12 3.17
N LEU A 66 10.22 32.91 3.73
CA LEU A 66 10.71 31.56 4.02
C LEU A 66 9.91 30.88 5.13
N VAL A 67 9.51 31.65 6.16
CA VAL A 67 8.67 31.14 7.25
C VAL A 67 7.31 30.69 6.72
N ASP A 68 6.67 31.48 5.86
CA ASP A 68 5.39 31.13 5.25
C ASP A 68 5.53 29.92 4.32
N ARG A 69 6.63 29.81 3.56
CA ARG A 69 6.90 28.62 2.75
C ARG A 69 7.00 27.35 3.60
N VAL A 70 7.70 27.39 4.74
CA VAL A 70 7.79 26.22 5.63
C VAL A 70 6.43 25.86 6.21
N ARG A 71 5.59 26.84 6.57
CA ARG A 71 4.22 26.57 7.03
C ARG A 71 3.38 25.92 5.93
N ASP A 72 3.51 26.36 4.69
CA ASP A 72 2.80 25.75 3.56
C ASP A 72 3.25 24.30 3.34
N LEU A 73 4.55 24.02 3.43
CA LEU A 73 5.07 22.65 3.33
C LEU A 73 4.58 21.76 4.48
N GLN A 74 4.50 22.29 5.70
CA GLN A 74 3.89 21.59 6.84
C GLN A 74 2.41 21.25 6.58
N ARG A 75 1.63 22.18 6.04
CA ARG A 75 0.23 21.92 5.66
C ARG A 75 0.12 20.82 4.59
N GLN A 76 1.00 20.82 3.59
CA GLN A 76 1.05 19.77 2.57
C GLN A 76 1.38 18.39 3.16
N ILE A 77 2.31 18.32 4.12
CA ILE A 77 2.63 17.08 4.85
C ILE A 77 1.40 16.57 5.61
N HIS A 78 0.69 17.45 6.32
CA HIS A 78 -0.53 17.08 7.03
C HIS A 78 -1.62 16.55 6.08
N ALA A 79 -1.85 17.24 4.96
CA ALA A 79 -2.82 16.80 3.96
C ALA A 79 -2.50 15.41 3.39
N LEU A 80 -1.22 15.11 3.13
CA LEU A 80 -0.79 13.78 2.69
C LEU A 80 -1.03 12.70 3.75
N HIS A 81 -0.83 13.02 5.03
CA HIS A 81 -1.12 12.09 6.11
C HIS A 81 -2.62 11.80 6.24
N ASP A 82 -3.46 12.83 6.12
CA ASP A 82 -4.91 12.69 6.18
C ASP A 82 -5.45 11.87 5.00
N GLN A 83 -4.96 12.14 3.78
CA GLN A 83 -5.31 11.37 2.60
C GLN A 83 -4.94 9.88 2.77
N ARG A 84 -3.77 9.60 3.32
CA ARG A 84 -3.33 8.21 3.57
C ARG A 84 -4.20 7.51 4.60
N LYS A 85 -4.65 8.23 5.63
CA LYS A 85 -5.57 7.71 6.65
C LYS A 85 -6.94 7.39 6.05
N GLN A 86 -7.48 8.29 5.23
CA GLN A 86 -8.75 8.10 4.53
C GLN A 86 -8.68 6.87 3.60
N PHE A 87 -7.62 6.77 2.81
CA PHE A 87 -7.40 5.62 1.94
C PHE A 87 -7.34 4.29 2.71
N ALA A 88 -6.66 4.25 3.85
CA ALA A 88 -6.61 3.06 4.71
C ALA A 88 -7.98 2.69 5.28
N GLN A 89 -8.80 3.68 5.66
CA GLN A 89 -10.17 3.46 6.12
C GLN A 89 -11.06 2.90 5.01
N GLU A 90 -10.97 3.46 3.80
CA GLU A 90 -11.75 3.00 2.65
C GLU A 90 -11.39 1.57 2.25
N GLN A 91 -10.10 1.23 2.22
CA GLN A 91 -9.66 -0.15 1.99
C GLN A 91 -10.18 -1.13 3.05
N ALA A 92 -10.14 -0.74 4.33
CA ALA A 92 -10.68 -1.55 5.42
C ALA A 92 -12.18 -1.78 5.26
N PHE A 93 -12.92 -0.75 4.86
CA PHE A 93 -14.35 -0.82 4.60
C PHE A 93 -14.68 -1.73 3.40
N GLN A 94 -13.98 -1.58 2.27
CA GLN A 94 -14.15 -2.46 1.10
C GLN A 94 -13.86 -3.92 1.44
N LEU A 95 -12.83 -4.19 2.24
CA LEU A 95 -12.53 -5.54 2.71
C LEU A 95 -13.65 -6.10 3.59
N GLN A 96 -14.28 -5.28 4.42
CA GLN A 96 -15.44 -5.69 5.22
C GLN A 96 -16.64 -6.04 4.34
N LEU A 97 -16.96 -5.22 3.34
CA LEU A 97 -18.03 -5.50 2.37
C LEU A 97 -17.80 -6.83 1.65
N TYR A 98 -16.60 -7.01 1.09
CA TYR A 98 -16.22 -8.24 0.42
C TYR A 98 -16.34 -9.48 1.32
N LYS A 99 -15.95 -9.37 2.59
CA LYS A 99 -16.10 -10.46 3.58
C LYS A 99 -17.58 -10.74 3.89
N ALA A 100 -18.39 -9.70 4.05
CA ALA A 100 -19.83 -9.83 4.30
C ALA A 100 -20.52 -10.57 3.16
N GLU A 101 -20.26 -10.17 1.91
CA GLU A 101 -20.78 -10.80 0.69
C GLU A 101 -20.45 -12.31 0.62
N ARG A 102 -19.20 -12.68 0.96
CA ARG A 102 -18.71 -14.06 0.88
C ARG A 102 -19.05 -14.92 2.10
N SER A 103 -19.62 -14.35 3.16
CA SER A 103 -19.91 -15.10 4.39
C SER A 103 -21.38 -15.53 4.48
N SER A 104 -21.62 -16.85 4.47
CA SER A 104 -22.93 -17.49 4.70
C SER A 104 -23.63 -17.04 6.00
N ARG A 105 -22.87 -16.56 7.01
CA ARG A 105 -23.41 -16.05 8.28
C ARG A 105 -24.34 -14.84 8.14
N PHE A 106 -24.24 -14.06 7.07
CA PHE A 106 -25.10 -12.89 6.83
C PHE A 106 -26.20 -13.14 5.79
N HIS A 107 -26.18 -14.28 5.09
CA HIS A 107 -27.25 -14.68 4.17
C HIS A 107 -28.51 -15.23 4.89
N PHE A 108 -28.46 -15.40 6.22
CA PHE A 108 -29.56 -15.91 7.05
C PHE A 108 -30.00 -14.99 8.20
N ALA A 109 -29.42 -13.79 8.34
CA ALA A 109 -29.85 -12.83 9.37
C ALA A 109 -30.91 -11.89 8.80
N SER A 110 -32.16 -12.02 9.25
CA SER A 110 -33.25 -11.12 8.87
C SER A 110 -32.93 -9.66 9.23
N PRO A 111 -33.25 -8.69 8.36
CA PRO A 111 -32.87 -7.27 8.54
C PRO A 111 -33.66 -6.50 9.61
N MET A 112 -34.37 -7.16 10.54
CA MET A 112 -35.27 -6.51 11.50
C MET A 112 -34.78 -6.51 12.97
N LEU A 113 -33.50 -6.76 13.24
CA LEU A 113 -32.94 -6.62 14.59
C LEU A 113 -31.54 -5.98 14.61
N LEU A 114 -31.47 -4.74 14.12
CA LEU A 114 -30.46 -3.72 14.48
C LEU A 114 -31.20 -2.39 14.65
#